data_AF-A0A223V8T3-F1
#
_entry.id   AF-A0A223V8T3-F1
#
_cell.length_a   1.000
_cell.length_b   1.000
_cell.length_c   1.000
_cell.angle_alpha   90.00
_cell.angle_beta   90.00
_cell.angle_gamma   90.00
#
_symmetry.space_group_name_H-M   'P 1'
#
loop_
_entity.id
_entity.type
_entity.pdbx_description
1 polymer ?
#
loop_
_entity_poly.entity_id
_entity_poly.type
_entity_poly.pdbx_seq_one_letter_code
_entity_poly.pdbx_strand_id
1 'polypeptide(L)' 'MTKKNLILTILGIGIGAIAGYIYYNEIGCVSGTCAITSKPLNSTLYGGLMGGLFFDLFASPSKKKSDT' A
#
# COMPACT_ATOMS: atom_id res chain seq x y z
N MET A 1 13.05 10.78 11.65
CA MET A 1 13.16 9.77 10.58
C MET A 1 14.58 9.29 10.52
N THR A 2 14.88 8.13 11.11
CA THR A 2 16.18 7.45 10.93
C THR A 2 16.22 6.80 9.55
N LYS A 3 17.39 6.70 8.91
CA LYS A 3 17.52 6.11 7.55
C LYS A 3 16.92 4.70 7.46
N LYS A 4 16.96 3.92 8.55
CA LYS A 4 16.39 2.57 8.64
C LYS A 4 14.86 2.56 8.52
N ASN A 5 14.17 3.54 9.11
CA ASN A 5 12.72 3.61 9.04
C ASN A 5 12.27 3.91 7.60
N LEU A 6 12.97 4.81 6.90
CA LEU A 6 12.67 5.14 5.52
C LEU A 6 12.82 3.94 4.56
N ILE A 7 13.81 3.08 4.81
CA ILE A 7 13.98 1.83 4.06
C ILE A 7 12.80 0.88 4.32
N LEU A 8 12.34 0.75 5.57
CA LEU A 8 11.17 -0.06 5.92
C LEU A 8 9.89 0.47 5.27
N THR A 9 9.68 1.78 5.24
CA THR A 9 8.50 2.38 4.59
C THR A 9 8.52 2.16 3.08
N ILE A 10 9.68 2.30 2.41
CA ILE A 10 9.82 2.03 0.97
C ILE A 10 9.59 0.55 0.65
N LEU A 11 10.09 -0.36 1.48
CA LEU A 11 9.80 -1.79 1.37
C LEU A 11 8.30 -2.07 1.56
N GLY A 12 7.65 -1.42 2.52
CA GLY A 12 6.21 -1.52 2.75
C GLY A 12 5.37 -1.05 1.56
N ILE A 13 5.78 0.05 0.91
CA ILE A 13 5.15 0.54 -0.33
C ILE A 13 5.33 -0.50 -1.46
N GLY A 14 6.54 -1.04 -1.64
CA GLY A 14 6.82 -2.02 -2.68
C GLY A 14 6.00 -3.30 -2.50
N ILE A 15 5.98 -3.85 -1.28
CA ILE A 15 5.22 -5.06 -0.95
C ILE A 15 3.71 -4.80 -1.04
N GLY A 16 3.24 -3.66 -0.55
CA GLY A 16 1.83 -3.27 -0.63
C GLY A 16 1.34 -3.07 -2.07
N ALA A 17 2.18 -2.50 -2.93
CA ALA A 17 1.89 -2.35 -4.36
C ALA A 17 1.80 -3.71 -5.07
N ILE A 18 2.74 -4.62 -4.81
CA ILE A 18 2.72 -5.98 -5.38
C ILE A 18 1.49 -6.75 -4.90
N ALA A 19 1.21 -6.71 -3.59
CA ALA A 19 0.03 -7.35 -3.01
C ALA A 19 -1.29 -6.76 -3.56
N GLY A 20 -1.36 -5.43 -3.71
CA GLY A 20 -2.52 -4.75 -4.29
C GLY A 20 -2.74 -5.07 -5.77
N TYR A 21 -1.66 -5.26 -6.54
CA TYR A 21 -1.74 -5.70 -7.94
C TYR A 21 -2.18 -7.17 -8.05
N ILE A 22 -1.64 -8.05 -7.21
CA ILE A 22 -2.07 -9.46 -7.16
C ILE A 22 -3.53 -9.55 -6.73
N TYR A 23 -3.96 -8.76 -5.75
CA TYR A 23 -5.36 -8.69 -5.32
C TYR A 23 -6.29 -8.22 -6.44
N TYR A 24 -5.86 -7.21 -7.21
CA TYR A 24 -6.56 -6.76 -8.41
C TYR A 24 -6.67 -7.87 -9.45
N ASN A 25 -5.57 -8.58 -9.75
CA ASN A 25 -5.52 -9.58 -10.81
C ASN A 25 -6.29 -10.86 -10.46
N GLU A 26 -6.14 -11.37 -9.24
CA GLU A 26 -6.68 -12.67 -8.83
C GLU A 26 -8.10 -12.57 -8.27
N ILE A 27 -8.41 -11.54 -7.49
CA ILE A 27 -9.70 -11.42 -6.78
C ILE A 27 -10.62 -10.39 -7.44
N GLY A 28 -10.11 -9.20 -7.75
CA GLY A 28 -10.92 -8.09 -8.26
C GLY A 28 -11.36 -8.26 -9.72
N CYS A 29 -10.46 -8.69 -10.59
CA CYS A 29 -10.73 -8.81 -12.03
C CYS A 29 -11.51 -10.09 -12.38
N VAL A 30 -11.18 -11.22 -11.75
CA VAL A 30 -11.80 -12.53 -12.04
C VAL A 30 -13.22 -12.63 -11.47
N SER A 31 -13.49 -11.99 -10.33
CA SER A 31 -14.80 -12.05 -9.67
C SER A 31 -15.84 -11.08 -10.26
N GLY A 32 -15.49 -10.27 -11.26
CA GLY A 32 -16.37 -9.24 -11.85
C GLY A 32 -16.60 -8.02 -10.95
N THR A 33 -16.08 -8.04 -9.72
CA THR A 33 -16.09 -6.93 -8.77
C THR A 33 -14.73 -6.26 -8.77
N CYS A 34 -14.45 -5.39 -9.76
CA CYS A 34 -13.30 -4.48 -9.72
C CYS A 34 -13.49 -3.43 -8.61
N ALA A 35 -13.46 -3.89 -7.35
CA ALA A 35 -13.91 -3.17 -6.17
C ALA A 35 -13.00 -1.99 -5.78
N ILE A 36 -11.78 -1.91 -6.33
CA ILE A 36 -10.82 -0.85 -6.02
C ILE A 36 -10.68 0.16 -7.17
N THR A 37 -10.77 -0.26 -8.44
CA THR A 37 -11.03 0.55 -9.64
C THR A 37 -10.91 -0.34 -10.89
N SER A 38 -11.54 -0.01 -12.03
CA SER A 38 -11.35 -0.72 -13.30
C SER A 38 -9.96 -0.54 -13.94
N LYS A 39 -9.01 0.11 -13.24
CA LYS A 39 -7.66 0.38 -13.75
C LYS A 39 -6.58 -0.16 -12.80
N PRO A 40 -5.65 -1.00 -13.28
CA PRO A 40 -4.59 -1.57 -12.44
C PRO A 40 -3.73 -0.50 -11.76
N LEU A 41 -3.64 0.70 -12.34
CA LEU A 41 -2.85 1.81 -11.80
C LEU A 41 -3.33 2.26 -10.40
N ASN A 42 -4.63 2.47 -10.18
CA ASN A 42 -5.07 2.95 -8.86
C ASN A 42 -5.08 1.82 -7.82
N SER A 43 -5.27 0.56 -8.23
CA SER A 43 -5.24 -0.58 -7.31
C SER A 43 -3.84 -0.80 -6.72
N THR A 44 -2.82 -0.68 -7.56
CA THR A 44 -1.41 -0.72 -7.15
C THR A 44 -1.03 0.50 -6.30
N LEU A 45 -1.50 1.70 -6.68
CA LEU A 45 -1.25 2.93 -5.92
C LEU A 45 -1.91 2.88 -4.54
N TYR A 46 -3.15 2.38 -4.46
CA TYR A 46 -3.89 2.20 -3.21
C TYR A 46 -3.24 1.13 -2.32
N GLY A 47 -2.85 -0.01 -2.90
CA GLY A 47 -2.10 -1.05 -2.19
C GLY A 47 -0.75 -0.56 -1.68
N GLY A 48 -0.03 0.24 -2.47
CA GLY A 48 1.24 0.86 -2.08
C GLY A 48 1.07 1.89 -0.97
N LEU A 49 0.02 2.73 -1.03
CA LEU A 49 -0.32 3.69 0.02
C LEU A 49 -0.68 2.98 1.33
N MET A 50 -1.55 1.96 1.28
CA MET A 50 -1.95 1.18 2.44
C MET A 50 -0.75 0.41 3.04
N GLY A 51 0.08 -0.21 2.21
CA GLY A 51 1.27 -0.94 2.67
C GLY A 51 2.35 -0.02 3.24
N GLY A 52 2.58 1.13 2.61
CA GLY A 52 3.48 2.17 3.12
C GLY A 52 3.02 2.69 4.47
N LEU A 53 1.75 3.05 4.60
CA LEU A 53 1.16 3.53 5.85
C LEU A 53 1.22 2.47 6.95
N PHE A 54 0.90 1.21 6.61
CA PHE A 54 0.93 0.10 7.56
C PHE A 54 2.35 -0.14 8.10
N PHE A 55 3.35 -0.19 7.24
CA PHE A 55 4.74 -0.36 7.68
C PHE A 55 5.32 0.90 8.35
N ASP A 56 4.84 2.11 8.01
CA ASP A 56 5.21 3.35 8.71
C ASP A 56 4.77 3.32 10.18
N LEU A 57 3.55 2.83 10.44
CA LEU A 57 3.01 2.65 11.79
C LEU A 57 3.87 1.71 12.65
N PHE A 58 4.40 0.63 12.05
CA PHE A 58 5.28 -0.33 12.75
C PHE A 58 6.73 0.15 12.86
N ALA A 59 7.24 0.88 11.86
CA ALA A 59 8.58 1.45 11.89
C ALA A 59 8.70 2.65 12.85
N SER A 60 7.59 3.32 13.16
CA SER A 60 7.55 4.48 14.02
C SER A 60 6.39 4.40 15.03
N PRO A 61 6.61 3.92 16.27
CA PRO A 61 5.56 3.89 17.30
C PRO A 61 5.09 5.28 17.75
N SER A 62 5.65 6.36 17.20
CA SER A 62 5.26 7.73 17.54
C SER A 62 5.56 8.66 16.37
N LYS A 63 4.53 9.06 15.61
CA LYS A 63 4.19 10.46 15.28
C LYS A 63 3.02 10.44 14.29
N LYS A 64 1.83 10.79 14.78
CA LYS A 64 0.73 11.27 13.92
C LYS A 64 1.23 12.42 13.04
N LYS A 65 0.90 12.40 11.75
CA LYS A 65 0.82 13.60 10.89
C LYS A 65 -0.18 13.29 9.76
N SER A 66 -1.45 13.66 9.91
CA SER A 66 -2.07 14.90 9.42
C SER A 66 -2.51 14.78 7.95
N ASP A 67 -3.78 14.46 7.78
CA ASP A 67 -4.58 15.05 6.71
C ASP A 67 -5.58 15.95 7.45
N THR A 68 -5.53 17.25 7.14
CA THR A 68 -6.52 18.26 7.58
C THR A 68 -7.90 17.92 7.02
#